data_AF-A0A0D6AWD8-F1
#
_entry.id   AF-A0A0D6AWD8-F1
#
_cell.length_a   1.000
_cell.length_b   1.000
_cell.length_c   1.000
_cell.angle_alpha   90.00
_cell.angle_beta   90.00
_cell.angle_gamma   90.00
#
_symmetry.space_group_name_H-M   'P 1'
#
loop_
_entity.id
_entity.type
_entity.pdbx_description
1 polymer ?
#
loop_
_entity_poly.entity_id
_entity_poly.type
_entity_poly.pdbx_seq_one_letter_code
_entity_poly.pdbx_strand_id
1 'polypeptide(L)'
;MIDEIIIDKETILLLVVMTKSFLSIVLIFLTLTLSSCISSLNGLQSYVDISDGYQFLYPNGWIKVEVKKEEVDVIFTDFIEKGENLSVIISKVDPQKSLADLGTPTEVGYGFMQMVNEDSNNEREAELIFAEKREQNLQNYYLLEYQVKLVSNQYRHTKWQIIHF
;
A
#
# COMPACT_ATOMS: atom_id res chain seq x y z
N MET A 1 5.74 -39.50 63.17
CA MET A 1 6.81 -38.56 63.54
C MET A 1 6.83 -37.54 62.42
N ILE A 2 6.15 -36.42 62.62
CA ILE A 2 6.07 -35.34 61.62
C ILE A 2 7.09 -34.33 62.13
N ASP A 3 8.24 -34.27 61.47
CA ASP A 3 9.26 -33.25 61.78
C ASP A 3 8.70 -31.89 61.40
N GLU A 4 8.58 -31.01 62.40
CA GLU A 4 8.28 -29.60 62.19
C GLU A 4 9.41 -28.98 61.37
N ILE A 5 9.12 -28.60 60.13
CA ILE A 5 10.04 -27.82 59.30
C ILE A 5 10.12 -26.42 59.92
N ILE A 6 11.13 -26.19 60.76
CA ILE A 6 11.44 -24.88 61.32
C ILE A 6 12.04 -24.04 60.19
N ILE A 7 11.22 -23.22 59.55
CA ILE A 7 11.68 -22.26 58.54
C ILE A 7 12.28 -21.06 59.28
N ASP A 8 13.60 -20.94 59.25
CA ASP A 8 14.30 -19.84 59.91
C ASP A 8 14.15 -18.52 59.12
N LYS A 9 14.43 -17.40 59.79
CA LYS A 9 14.22 -16.05 59.25
C LYS A 9 15.10 -15.75 58.03
N GLU A 10 16.29 -16.34 57.90
CA GLU A 10 17.12 -16.20 56.69
C GLU A 10 16.51 -16.95 55.50
N THR A 11 16.00 -18.17 55.73
CA THR A 11 15.30 -18.93 54.68
C THR A 11 14.05 -18.18 54.18
N ILE A 12 13.28 -17.55 55.07
CA ILE A 12 12.13 -16.70 54.67
C ILE A 12 12.60 -15.47 53.90
N LEU A 13 13.69 -14.82 54.33
CA LEU A 13 14.23 -13.63 53.67
C LEU A 13 14.70 -13.95 52.23
N LEU A 14 15.41 -15.06 52.05
CA LEU A 14 15.87 -15.53 50.73
C LEU A 14 14.69 -15.84 49.80
N LEU A 15 13.63 -16.46 50.32
CA LEU A 15 12.43 -16.80 49.54
C LEU A 15 11.66 -15.54 49.10
N VAL A 16 11.60 -14.52 49.96
CA VAL A 16 11.00 -13.20 49.63
C VAL A 16 11.83 -12.44 48.59
N VAL A 17 13.15 -12.52 48.65
CA VAL A 17 14.03 -11.89 47.63
C VAL A 17 13.89 -12.59 46.28
N MET A 18 13.90 -13.93 46.27
CA MET A 18 13.75 -14.72 45.05
C MET A 18 12.38 -14.52 44.38
N THR A 19 11.30 -14.45 45.14
CA THR A 19 9.95 -14.19 44.61
C THR A 19 9.81 -12.77 44.04
N LYS A 20 10.43 -11.76 44.67
CA LYS A 20 10.48 -10.39 44.13
C LYS A 20 11.26 -10.32 42.82
N SER A 21 12.43 -10.97 42.75
CA SER A 21 13.23 -11.01 41.52
C SER A 21 12.52 -11.75 40.39
N PHE A 22 11.86 -12.87 40.69
CA PHE A 22 11.08 -13.63 39.71
C PHE A 22 9.90 -12.79 39.17
N LEU A 23 9.16 -12.12 40.06
CA LEU A 23 8.05 -11.25 39.66
C LEU A 23 8.52 -10.10 38.77
N SER A 24 9.66 -9.48 39.09
CA SER A 24 10.25 -8.42 38.25
C SER A 24 10.65 -8.93 36.86
N ILE A 25 11.23 -10.14 36.77
CA ILE A 25 11.61 -10.74 35.48
C ILE A 25 10.37 -11.07 34.64
N VAL A 26 9.33 -11.63 35.26
CA VAL A 26 8.05 -11.91 34.60
C VAL A 26 7.41 -10.62 34.10
N LEU A 27 7.46 -9.54 34.89
CA LEU A 27 6.93 -8.23 34.49
C LEU A 27 7.69 -7.64 33.30
N ILE A 28 9.02 -7.72 33.29
CA ILE A 28 9.85 -7.28 32.16
C ILE A 28 9.51 -8.09 30.90
N PHE A 29 9.43 -9.41 31.03
CA PHE A 29 9.10 -10.29 29.90
C PHE A 29 7.70 -9.98 29.34
N LEU A 30 6.73 -9.73 30.24
CA LEU A 30 5.38 -9.32 29.85
C LEU A 30 5.42 -7.98 29.08
N THR A 31 6.13 -6.96 29.57
CA THR A 31 6.24 -5.67 28.86
C THR A 31 6.89 -5.79 27.48
N LEU A 32 7.86 -6.69 27.31
CA LEU A 32 8.49 -6.94 26.01
C LEU A 32 7.52 -7.61 25.02
N THR A 33 6.64 -8.50 25.49
CA THR A 33 5.64 -9.16 24.64
C THR A 33 4.46 -8.28 24.25
N LEU A 34 4.17 -7.19 24.98
CA LEU A 34 3.09 -6.26 24.65
C LEU A 34 3.46 -5.23 23.56
N SER A 35 4.70 -5.21 23.09
CA SER A 35 5.16 -4.28 22.06
C SER A 35 4.81 -4.80 20.66
N SER A 36 3.54 -4.72 20.25
CA SER A 36 3.08 -5.20 18.93
C SER A 36 2.08 -4.28 18.23
N CYS A 37 2.24 -2.96 18.39
CA CYS A 37 1.56 -1.95 17.57
C CYS A 37 2.53 -0.82 17.22
N ILE A 38 3.59 -1.11 16.47
CA ILE A 38 4.40 -0.06 15.85
C ILE A 38 3.94 0.03 14.40
N SER A 39 3.29 1.13 14.03
CA SER A 39 3.09 1.50 12.63
C SER A 39 4.47 1.68 12.01
N SER A 40 4.78 0.90 10.98
CA SER A 40 6.07 0.95 10.30
C SER A 40 6.38 2.38 9.86
N LEU A 41 7.49 2.95 10.33
CA LEU A 41 8.05 4.26 9.94
C LEU A 41 8.62 4.25 8.51
N ASN A 42 8.02 3.49 7.59
CA ASN A 42 8.53 3.24 6.25
C ASN A 42 8.21 4.36 5.25
N GLY A 43 7.75 5.53 5.71
CA GLY A 43 7.39 6.64 4.83
C GLY A 43 6.08 6.46 4.05
N LEU A 44 5.40 5.31 4.22
CA LEU A 44 4.18 4.95 3.50
C LEU A 44 3.02 4.69 4.46
N GLN A 45 1.82 5.01 4.01
CA GLN A 45 0.54 4.72 4.65
C GLN A 45 -0.23 3.68 3.83
N SER A 46 -1.07 2.90 4.50
CA SER A 46 -1.92 1.91 3.85
C SER A 46 -3.32 2.49 3.64
N TYR A 47 -3.84 2.33 2.42
CA TYR A 47 -5.24 2.50 2.09
C TYR A 47 -5.85 1.14 1.78
N VAL A 48 -7.01 0.86 2.36
CA VAL A 48 -7.76 -0.39 2.16
C VAL A 48 -9.20 -0.03 1.86
N ASP A 49 -9.69 -0.41 0.69
CA ASP A 49 -11.11 -0.34 0.35
C ASP A 49 -11.71 -1.74 0.27
N ILE A 50 -12.53 -2.07 1.27
CA ILE A 50 -13.15 -3.38 1.37
C ILE A 50 -14.35 -3.48 0.41
N SER A 51 -15.00 -2.36 0.10
CA SER A 51 -16.21 -2.34 -0.73
C SER A 51 -15.88 -2.70 -2.18
N ASP A 52 -14.77 -2.15 -2.68
CA ASP A 52 -14.29 -2.38 -4.04
C ASP A 52 -13.14 -3.40 -4.13
N GLY A 53 -12.67 -3.90 -2.99
CA GLY A 53 -11.79 -5.07 -2.91
C GLY A 53 -10.33 -4.81 -3.25
N TYR A 54 -9.82 -3.60 -3.03
CA TYR A 54 -8.44 -3.25 -3.35
C TYR A 54 -7.73 -2.54 -2.19
N GLN A 55 -6.40 -2.58 -2.22
CA GLN A 55 -5.56 -1.89 -1.23
C GLN A 55 -4.24 -1.47 -1.86
N PHE A 56 -3.64 -0.39 -1.34
CA PHE A 56 -2.35 0.08 -1.80
C PHE A 56 -1.61 0.84 -0.70
N LEU A 57 -0.31 1.06 -0.93
CA LEU A 57 0.52 1.92 -0.10
C LEU A 57 0.73 3.27 -0.81
N TYR A 58 0.71 4.37 -0.06
CA TYR A 58 0.95 5.72 -0.59
C TYR A 58 1.86 6.53 0.34
N PRO A 59 2.55 7.57 -0.15
CA PRO A 59 3.47 8.36 0.67
C PRO A 59 2.80 9.10 1.84
N ASN A 60 3.52 9.25 2.93
CA ASN A 60 3.12 10.13 4.03
C ASN A 60 2.91 11.58 3.57
N GLY A 61 1.92 12.27 4.16
CA GLY A 61 1.66 13.68 3.87
C GLY A 61 0.74 13.93 2.68
N TRP A 62 0.36 12.88 1.95
CA TRP A 62 -0.64 12.98 0.90
C TRP A 62 -2.05 13.06 1.48
N ILE A 63 -2.91 13.82 0.82
CA ILE A 63 -4.30 14.04 1.22
C ILE A 63 -5.26 13.39 0.22
N LYS A 64 -6.33 12.77 0.72
CA LYS A 64 -7.43 12.26 -0.12
C LYS A 64 -8.28 13.45 -0.59
N VAL A 65 -8.54 13.51 -1.90
CA VAL A 65 -9.39 14.53 -2.53
C VAL A 65 -10.66 13.86 -3.01
N GLU A 66 -11.81 14.41 -2.62
CA GLU A 66 -13.11 13.97 -3.12
C GLU A 66 -13.28 14.36 -4.59
N VAL A 67 -13.73 13.42 -5.41
CA VAL A 67 -13.93 13.61 -6.85
C VAL A 67 -15.39 13.42 -7.17
N LYS A 68 -15.93 14.27 -8.05
CA LYS A 68 -17.32 14.19 -8.54
C LYS A 68 -17.45 13.47 -9.87
N LYS A 69 -16.44 12.71 -10.29
CA LYS A 69 -16.42 11.96 -11.56
C LYS A 69 -16.81 10.52 -11.25
N GLU A 70 -17.78 10.00 -12.00
CA GLU A 70 -18.40 8.69 -11.70
C GLU A 70 -17.43 7.49 -11.78
N GLU A 71 -16.32 7.61 -12.51
CA GLU A 71 -15.38 6.50 -12.75
C GLU A 71 -14.12 6.54 -11.86
N VAL A 72 -13.86 7.67 -11.19
CA VAL A 72 -12.69 7.83 -10.33
C VAL A 72 -13.12 7.54 -8.90
N ASP A 73 -12.55 6.49 -8.31
CA ASP A 73 -12.90 6.10 -6.95
C ASP A 73 -12.20 7.00 -5.92
N VAL A 74 -10.86 7.09 -6.00
CA VAL A 74 -10.07 7.93 -5.10
C VAL A 74 -8.94 8.67 -5.81
N ILE A 75 -8.61 9.86 -5.31
CA ILE A 75 -7.39 10.58 -5.65
C ILE A 75 -6.67 10.94 -4.36
N PHE A 76 -5.38 10.64 -4.30
CA PHE A 76 -4.44 11.14 -3.31
C PHE A 76 -3.47 12.09 -3.99
N THR A 77 -3.18 13.23 -3.37
CA THR A 77 -2.23 14.21 -3.89
C THR A 77 -1.30 14.67 -2.80
N ASP A 78 -0.06 14.98 -3.16
CA ASP A 78 0.87 15.61 -2.22
C ASP A 78 0.34 17.00 -1.80
N PHE A 79 0.40 17.28 -0.51
CA PHE A 79 -0.05 18.55 0.04
C PHE A 79 0.82 19.73 -0.43
N ILE A 80 2.13 19.50 -0.58
CA ILE A 80 3.12 20.49 -0.99
C ILE A 80 3.24 20.48 -2.52
N GLU A 81 3.54 19.32 -3.10
CA GLU A 81 3.81 19.16 -4.53
C GLU A 81 2.58 18.62 -5.28
N LYS A 82 1.56 19.45 -5.47
CA LYS A 82 0.25 19.05 -6.07
C LYS A 82 0.32 18.38 -7.45
N GLY A 83 1.46 18.47 -8.15
CA GLY A 83 1.72 17.76 -9.39
C GLY A 83 1.85 16.24 -9.21
N GLU A 84 2.21 15.80 -8.01
CA GLU A 84 2.32 14.40 -7.61
C GLU A 84 1.00 13.89 -7.07
N ASN A 85 0.47 12.84 -7.68
CA ASN A 85 -0.81 12.26 -7.32
C ASN A 85 -0.87 10.78 -7.69
N LEU A 86 -1.77 10.08 -7.03
CA LEU A 86 -2.17 8.71 -7.28
C LEU A 86 -3.69 8.70 -7.38
N SER A 87 -4.21 8.05 -8.41
CA SER A 87 -5.64 7.90 -8.61
C SER A 87 -5.98 6.44 -8.89
N VAL A 88 -7.12 5.99 -8.37
CA VAL A 88 -7.70 4.69 -8.69
C VAL A 88 -8.95 4.91 -9.52
N ILE A 89 -9.03 4.22 -10.66
CA ILE A 89 -10.16 4.26 -11.58
C ILE A 89 -10.72 2.85 -11.65
N ILE A 90 -12.04 2.73 -11.48
CA ILE A 90 -12.74 1.45 -11.50
C ILE A 90 -13.78 1.51 -12.61
N SER A 91 -13.71 0.54 -13.52
CA SER A 91 -14.62 0.46 -14.66
C SER A 91 -15.27 -0.92 -14.70
N LYS A 92 -16.57 -0.95 -15.03
CA LYS A 92 -17.29 -2.21 -15.24
C LYS A 92 -16.88 -2.80 -16.59
N VAL A 93 -16.42 -4.04 -16.57
CA VAL A 93 -16.04 -4.81 -17.75
C VAL A 93 -16.86 -6.09 -17.83
N ASP A 94 -16.85 -6.72 -18.99
CA ASP A 94 -17.54 -8.00 -19.20
C ASP A 94 -16.88 -9.09 -18.33
N PRO A 95 -17.61 -9.77 -17.43
CA PRO A 95 -17.04 -10.77 -16.53
C PRO A 95 -16.52 -12.03 -17.25
N GLN A 96 -16.85 -12.22 -18.53
CA GLN A 96 -16.31 -13.32 -19.33
C GLN A 96 -14.98 -12.98 -19.99
N LYS A 97 -14.58 -11.71 -19.96
CA LYS A 97 -13.29 -11.27 -20.48
C LYS A 97 -12.25 -11.30 -19.37
N SER A 98 -11.01 -11.44 -19.80
CA SER A 98 -9.81 -11.37 -18.98
C SER A 98 -8.96 -10.20 -19.43
N LEU A 99 -7.95 -9.87 -18.62
CA LEU A 99 -6.96 -8.85 -18.98
C LEU A 99 -6.24 -9.18 -20.31
N ALA A 100 -6.08 -10.46 -20.64
CA ALA A 100 -5.44 -10.89 -21.89
C ALA A 100 -6.31 -10.62 -23.12
N ASP A 101 -7.64 -10.55 -22.96
CA ASP A 101 -8.57 -10.23 -24.05
C ASP A 101 -8.53 -8.74 -24.45
N LEU A 102 -7.91 -7.89 -23.64
CA LEU A 102 -7.59 -6.50 -24.01
C LEU A 102 -6.39 -6.40 -24.97
N GLY A 103 -5.62 -7.47 -25.13
CA GLY A 103 -4.37 -7.51 -25.87
C GLY A 103 -3.15 -7.66 -24.97
N THR A 104 -1.96 -7.64 -25.55
CA THR A 104 -0.68 -7.62 -24.82
C THR A 104 -0.48 -6.30 -24.07
N PRO A 105 0.35 -6.24 -23.01
CA PRO A 105 0.65 -4.99 -22.30
C PRO A 105 1.10 -3.87 -23.24
N THR A 106 1.91 -4.20 -24.25
CA THR A 106 2.41 -3.25 -25.24
C THR A 106 1.30 -2.72 -26.13
N GLU A 107 0.41 -3.58 -26.63
CA GLU A 107 -0.75 -3.15 -27.44
C GLU A 107 -1.71 -2.26 -26.65
N VAL A 108 -2.03 -2.65 -25.40
CA VAL A 108 -2.86 -1.84 -24.50
C VAL A 108 -2.19 -0.49 -24.21
N GLY A 109 -0.90 -0.48 -23.93
CA GLY A 109 -0.14 0.74 -23.68
C GLY A 109 -0.13 1.68 -24.88
N TYR A 110 0.18 1.17 -26.09
CA TYR A 110 0.17 1.98 -27.30
C TYR A 110 -1.22 2.50 -27.66
N GLY A 111 -2.26 1.66 -27.55
CA GLY A 111 -3.64 2.07 -27.79
C GLY A 111 -4.08 3.19 -26.86
N PHE A 112 -3.69 3.12 -25.58
CA PHE A 112 -3.95 4.20 -24.63
C PHE A 112 -3.20 5.49 -24.99
N MET A 113 -1.90 5.44 -25.30
CA MET A 113 -1.15 6.63 -25.70
C MET A 113 -1.75 7.28 -26.96
N GLN A 114 -2.16 6.46 -27.94
CA GLN A 114 -2.81 6.94 -29.15
C GLN A 114 -4.11 7.68 -28.82
N MET A 115 -4.97 7.10 -27.98
CA MET A 115 -6.21 7.75 -27.54
C MET A 115 -5.95 9.08 -26.84
N VAL A 116 -4.92 9.16 -25.97
CA VAL A 116 -4.55 10.39 -25.27
C VAL A 116 -4.06 11.46 -26.25
N ASN A 117 -3.27 11.07 -27.25
CA ASN A 117 -2.67 11.98 -28.24
C ASN A 117 -3.68 12.46 -29.31
N GLU A 118 -4.71 11.66 -29.58
CA GLU A 118 -5.77 11.98 -30.55
C GLU A 118 -6.86 12.89 -29.95
N ASP A 119 -6.93 13.04 -28.62
CA ASP A 119 -7.84 13.98 -27.98
C ASP A 119 -7.44 15.43 -28.34
N SER A 120 -8.20 16.04 -29.24
CA SER A 120 -7.97 17.39 -29.75
C SER A 120 -7.97 18.48 -28.68
N ASN A 121 -8.48 18.21 -27.48
CA ASN A 121 -8.43 19.15 -26.35
C ASN A 121 -7.12 19.06 -25.56
N ASN A 122 -6.29 18.05 -25.80
CA ASN A 122 -5.01 17.86 -25.15
C ASN A 122 -3.87 18.35 -26.04
N GLU A 123 -3.24 19.47 -25.66
CA GLU A 123 -1.93 19.89 -26.20
C GLU A 123 -0.78 19.02 -25.63
N ARG A 124 -1.06 17.75 -25.33
CA ARG A 124 -0.17 16.84 -24.62
C ARG A 124 0.23 15.71 -25.55
N GLU A 125 1.49 15.33 -25.47
CA GLU A 125 2.04 14.19 -26.21
C GLU A 125 2.50 13.14 -25.20
N ALA A 126 1.89 11.96 -25.26
CA ALA A 126 2.15 10.82 -24.41
C ALA A 126 2.95 9.76 -25.18
N GLU A 127 3.98 9.23 -24.52
CA GLU A 127 4.91 8.24 -25.08
C GLU A 127 5.08 7.08 -24.11
N LEU A 128 4.87 5.86 -24.61
CA LEU A 128 5.06 4.63 -23.83
C LEU A 128 6.56 4.34 -23.66
N ILE A 129 7.00 4.20 -22.41
CA ILE A 129 8.39 3.91 -22.04
C ILE A 129 8.57 2.41 -21.77
N PHE A 130 7.60 1.81 -21.07
CA PHE A 130 7.68 0.42 -20.63
C PHE A 130 6.29 -0.20 -20.55
N ALA A 131 6.20 -1.49 -20.89
CA ALA A 131 4.98 -2.28 -20.73
C ALA A 131 5.33 -3.74 -20.44
N GLU A 132 4.79 -4.29 -19.36
CA GLU A 132 5.04 -5.68 -18.95
C GLU A 132 3.79 -6.29 -18.31
N LYS A 133 3.63 -7.61 -18.50
CA LYS A 133 2.68 -8.41 -17.74
C LYS A 133 3.39 -9.02 -16.54
N ARG A 134 2.79 -8.90 -15.36
CA ARG A 134 3.28 -9.56 -14.14
C ARG A 134 2.18 -10.38 -13.49
N GLU A 135 2.62 -11.31 -12.65
CA GLU A 135 1.75 -12.16 -11.85
C GLU A 135 2.18 -12.06 -10.39
N GLN A 136 1.21 -11.85 -9.50
CA GLN A 136 1.43 -11.85 -8.07
C GLN A 136 0.19 -12.43 -7.39
N ASN A 137 0.39 -13.39 -6.46
CA ASN A 137 -0.70 -14.04 -5.73
C ASN A 137 -1.81 -14.60 -6.64
N LEU A 138 -1.43 -15.23 -7.77
CA LEU A 138 -2.35 -15.76 -8.80
C LEU A 138 -3.16 -14.70 -9.56
N GLN A 139 -2.89 -13.41 -9.32
CA GLN A 139 -3.49 -12.29 -10.04
C GLN A 139 -2.51 -11.77 -11.10
N ASN A 140 -2.95 -11.76 -12.35
CA ASN A 140 -2.23 -11.10 -13.43
C ASN A 140 -2.55 -9.61 -13.46
N TYR A 141 -1.54 -8.78 -13.76
CA TYR A 141 -1.68 -7.34 -13.96
C TYR A 141 -0.74 -6.83 -15.05
N TYR A 142 -1.12 -5.74 -15.69
CA TYR A 142 -0.26 -5.02 -16.64
C TYR A 142 0.36 -3.82 -15.95
N LEU A 143 1.67 -3.68 -16.11
CA LEU A 143 2.44 -2.54 -15.65
C LEU A 143 2.84 -1.72 -16.86
N LEU A 144 2.37 -0.48 -16.91
CA LEU A 144 2.69 0.47 -17.98
C LEU A 144 3.45 1.65 -17.37
N GLU A 145 4.51 2.10 -18.02
CA GLU A 145 5.20 3.35 -17.71
C GLU A 145 5.23 4.22 -18.97
N TYR A 146 4.87 5.48 -18.80
CA TYR A 146 4.83 6.43 -19.90
C TYR A 146 5.16 7.83 -19.40
N GLN A 147 5.52 8.70 -20.33
CA GLN A 147 5.73 10.13 -20.06
C GLN A 147 4.76 10.96 -20.87
N VAL A 148 4.38 12.09 -20.31
CA VAL A 148 3.55 13.10 -20.98
C VAL A 148 4.33 14.40 -21.05
N LYS A 149 4.50 14.92 -22.26
CA LYS A 149 5.06 16.25 -22.50
C LYS A 149 4.00 17.30 -22.21
N LEU A 150 4.32 18.22 -21.31
CA LEU A 150 3.49 19.34 -20.92
C LEU A 150 3.77 20.55 -21.82
N VAL A 151 2.83 21.50 -21.86
CA VAL A 151 2.97 22.78 -22.59
C VAL A 151 4.20 23.59 -22.11
N SER A 152 4.60 23.41 -20.85
CA SER A 152 5.83 23.99 -20.27
C SER A 152 7.14 23.36 -20.80
N ASN A 153 7.05 22.41 -21.75
CA ASN A 153 8.17 21.62 -22.26
C ASN A 153 8.86 20.76 -21.18
N GLN A 154 8.12 20.43 -20.12
CA GLN A 154 8.52 19.49 -19.08
C GLN A 154 7.83 18.14 -19.31
N TYR A 155 8.43 17.06 -18.80
CA TYR A 155 7.86 15.73 -18.86
C TYR A 155 7.30 15.32 -17.51
N ARG A 156 6.11 14.75 -17.50
CA ARG A 156 5.53 14.08 -16.35
C ARG A 156 5.59 12.57 -16.57
N HIS A 157 6.31 11.87 -15.71
CA HIS A 157 6.31 10.41 -15.69
C HIS A 157 5.07 9.88 -14.97
N THR A 158 4.48 8.82 -15.52
CA THR A 158 3.31 8.18 -14.95
C THR A 158 3.46 6.66 -15.06
N LYS A 159 3.08 5.96 -13.99
CA LYS A 159 3.08 4.51 -13.91
C LYS A 159 1.69 4.01 -13.61
N TRP A 160 1.20 3.09 -14.43
CA TRP A 160 -0.13 2.51 -14.31
C TRP A 160 -0.03 1.03 -14.04
N GLN A 161 -0.89 0.55 -13.15
CA GLN A 161 -1.09 -0.86 -12.88
C GLN A 161 -2.55 -1.19 -13.19
N ILE A 162 -2.77 -2.09 -14.15
CA ILE A 162 -4.10 -2.50 -14.60
C ILE A 162 -4.35 -3.92 -14.12
N ILE A 163 -5.44 -4.10 -13.38
CA ILE A 163 -5.85 -5.38 -12.79
C ILE A 163 -7.29 -5.66 -13.25
N HIS A 164 -7.59 -6.94 -13.49
CA HIS A 164 -8.93 -7.41 -13.77
C HIS A 164 -9.35 -8.38 -12.66
N PHE A 165 -10.48 -8.13 -12.02
CA PHE A 165 -11.05 -8.94 -10.94
C PHE A 165 -12.29 -9.69 -11.41
#